data_AF-A0A4V1DCL9-F1
#
_entry.id   AF-A0A4V1DCL9-F1
#
_cell.length_a   1.000
_cell.length_b   1.000
_cell.length_c   1.000
_cell.angle_alpha   90.00
_cell.angle_beta   90.00
_cell.angle_gamma   90.00
#
_symmetry.space_group_name_H-M   'P 1'
#
loop_
_entity.id
_entity.type
_entity.pdbx_description
1 polymer ?
#
loop_
_entity_poly.entity_id
_entity_poly.type
_entity_poly.pdbx_seq_one_letter_code
_entity_poly.pdbx_strand_id
1 'polypeptide(L)'
;MIMPADLPSDAYGRRMVDALRAAGAGITLHALPGPHPQVDPSAILAADVALARLPDGAPVLLDGNALPNLAASLPADSRRLRFTALVERLHWTEPGLTAEKATVRRNLEQGALALMRRVAVRDDDVAAAVRELGVQPDRIIRAATDTDGAAALLAVL
;
A
#
# COMPACT_ATOMS: atom_id res chain seq x y z
N MET A 1 -4.84 -4.07 7.91
CA MET A 1 -4.05 -3.07 7.17
C MET A 1 -2.68 -2.97 7.80
N ILE A 2 -1.63 -2.99 6.99
CA ILE A 2 -0.24 -2.74 7.40
C ILE A 2 0.13 -1.33 6.95
N MET A 3 0.59 -0.49 7.88
CA MET A 3 0.94 0.91 7.61
C MET A 3 2.02 1.42 8.57
N PRO A 4 2.86 2.39 8.18
CA PRO A 4 3.78 3.05 9.12
C PRO A 4 3.03 3.67 10.31
N ALA A 5 3.60 3.57 11.52
CA ALA A 5 2.98 4.10 12.73
C ALA A 5 2.83 5.64 12.71
N ASP A 6 3.85 6.32 12.20
CA ASP A 6 3.99 7.78 12.24
C ASP A 6 3.56 8.47 10.94
N LEU A 7 2.55 7.92 10.24
CA LEU A 7 1.99 8.62 9.07
C LEU A 7 1.30 9.93 9.49
N PRO A 8 1.44 11.01 8.67
CA PRO A 8 0.64 12.22 8.81
C PRO A 8 -0.86 11.93 8.87
N SER A 9 -1.62 12.75 9.60
CA SER A 9 -3.08 12.56 9.74
C SER A 9 -3.86 12.69 8.43
N ASP A 10 -3.32 13.44 7.47
CA ASP A 10 -3.88 13.65 6.15
C ASP A 10 -3.46 12.60 5.12
N ALA A 11 -2.55 11.69 5.49
CA ALA A 11 -2.10 10.61 4.62
C ALA A 11 -3.28 9.74 4.17
N TYR A 12 -3.24 9.31 2.90
CA TYR A 12 -4.31 8.56 2.26
C TYR A 12 -4.69 7.31 3.05
N GLY A 13 -3.71 6.52 3.49
CA GLY A 13 -3.95 5.32 4.26
C GLY A 13 -4.66 5.60 5.59
N ARG A 14 -4.27 6.66 6.30
CA ARG A 14 -4.90 7.05 7.56
C ARG A 14 -6.35 7.46 7.37
N ARG A 15 -6.60 8.34 6.39
CA ARG A 15 -7.96 8.81 6.07
C ARG A 15 -8.85 7.69 5.52
N MET A 16 -8.29 6.75 4.76
CA MET A 16 -9.02 5.59 4.25
C MET A 16 -9.42 4.63 5.38
N VAL A 17 -8.56 4.43 6.39
CA VAL A 17 -8.94 3.66 7.60
C VAL A 17 -10.14 4.28 8.28
N ASP A 18 -10.14 5.60 8.44
CA ASP A 18 -11.25 6.30 9.09
C ASP A 18 -12.54 6.18 8.27
N ALA A 19 -12.47 6.32 6.94
CA ALA A 19 -13.60 6.14 6.03
C ALA A 19 -14.16 4.70 6.08
N LEU A 20 -13.29 3.68 6.07
CA LEU A 20 -13.69 2.29 6.17
C LEU A 20 -14.34 1.95 7.53
N ARG A 21 -13.81 2.51 8.62
CA ARG A 21 -14.42 2.37 9.96
C ARG A 21 -15.79 3.04 10.03
N ALA A 22 -15.93 4.23 9.45
CA ALA A 22 -17.21 4.92 9.35
C ALA A 22 -18.23 4.13 8.53
N ALA A 23 -17.78 3.38 7.53
CA ALA A 23 -18.60 2.44 6.76
C ALA A 23 -18.90 1.11 7.50
N GLY A 24 -18.49 0.96 8.76
CA GLY A 24 -18.74 -0.24 9.57
C GLY A 24 -17.78 -1.41 9.30
N ALA A 25 -16.68 -1.21 8.57
CA ALA A 25 -15.72 -2.27 8.28
C ALA A 25 -14.84 -2.59 9.51
N GLY A 26 -14.74 -3.88 9.84
CA GLY A 26 -13.83 -4.38 10.86
C GLY A 26 -12.38 -4.42 10.35
N ILE A 27 -11.60 -3.38 10.60
CA ILE A 27 -10.19 -3.30 10.17
C ILE A 27 -9.25 -3.39 11.36
N THR A 28 -8.39 -4.41 11.32
CA THR A 28 -7.24 -4.53 12.22
C THR A 28 -6.05 -3.75 11.64
N LEU A 29 -5.46 -2.86 12.43
CA LEU A 29 -4.26 -2.12 12.05
C LEU A 29 -3.02 -2.81 12.63
N HIS A 30 -2.03 -3.04 11.76
CA HIS A 30 -0.68 -3.44 12.13
C HIS A 30 0.24 -2.26 11.83
N ALA A 31 0.50 -1.46 12.86
CA ALA A 31 1.39 -0.31 12.76
C ALA A 31 2.85 -0.79 12.71
N LEU A 32 3.57 -0.39 11.66
CA LEU A 32 4.98 -0.69 11.51
C LEU A 32 5.81 0.31 12.35
N PRO A 33 6.70 -0.18 13.22
CA PRO A 33 7.59 0.68 13.99
C PRO A 33 8.61 1.40 13.10
N GLY A 34 9.29 2.38 13.68
CA GLY A 34 10.34 3.15 13.02
C GLY A 34 9.84 4.49 12.47
N PRO A 35 10.75 5.47 12.31
CA PRO A 35 10.36 6.82 11.90
C PRO A 35 9.99 6.84 10.42
N HIS A 36 8.79 7.32 10.07
CA HIS A 36 8.46 7.60 8.68
C HIS A 36 9.25 8.83 8.16
N PRO A 37 9.76 8.85 6.91
CA PRO A 37 9.74 7.81 5.87
C PRO A 37 10.96 6.86 5.91
N GLN A 38 11.77 6.96 6.96
CA GLN A 38 12.93 6.10 7.14
C GLN A 38 12.50 4.66 7.42
N VAL A 39 13.36 3.74 7.03
CA VAL A 39 13.09 2.32 7.09
C VAL A 39 14.09 1.75 8.05
N ASP A 40 13.60 1.16 9.14
CA ASP A 40 14.45 0.31 9.95
C ASP A 40 14.10 -1.17 9.71
N PRO A 41 15.06 -2.09 9.97
CA PRO A 41 14.79 -3.52 9.88
C PRO A 41 13.64 -4.02 10.77
N SER A 42 13.26 -3.26 11.80
CA SER A 42 12.18 -3.64 12.71
C SER A 42 10.81 -3.50 12.05
N ALA A 43 10.62 -2.53 11.15
CA ALA A 43 9.42 -2.39 10.33
C ALA A 43 9.19 -3.62 9.43
N ILE A 44 10.26 -4.13 8.81
CA ILE A 44 10.20 -5.31 7.93
C ILE A 44 9.84 -6.55 8.76
N LEU A 45 10.53 -6.78 9.87
CA LEU A 45 10.24 -7.92 10.76
C LEU A 45 8.80 -7.87 11.31
N ALA A 46 8.33 -6.68 11.69
CA ALA A 46 6.97 -6.51 12.19
C ALA A 46 5.91 -6.83 11.12
N ALA A 47 6.14 -6.42 9.87
CA ALA A 47 5.27 -6.77 8.75
C ALA A 47 5.27 -8.30 8.53
N ASP A 48 6.43 -8.94 8.49
CA ASP A 48 6.55 -10.38 8.25
C ASP A 48 5.84 -11.19 9.34
N VAL A 49 6.00 -10.81 10.61
CA VAL A 49 5.29 -11.46 11.73
C VAL A 49 3.79 -11.25 11.62
N ALA A 50 3.32 -10.07 11.21
CA ALA A 50 1.90 -9.80 11.03
C ALA A 50 1.32 -10.65 9.89
N LEU A 51 1.99 -10.69 8.74
CA LEU A 51 1.57 -11.45 7.55
C LEU A 51 1.59 -12.96 7.81
N ALA A 52 2.59 -13.49 8.51
CA ALA A 52 2.72 -14.92 8.86
C ALA A 52 1.56 -15.45 9.72
N ARG A 53 0.88 -14.58 10.48
CA ARG A 53 -0.24 -14.95 11.35
C ARG A 53 -1.59 -14.98 10.64
N LEU A 54 -1.66 -14.44 9.42
CA LEU A 54 -2.90 -14.38 8.66
C LEU A 54 -3.17 -15.71 7.93
N PRO A 55 -4.42 -16.19 7.93
CA PRO A 55 -4.77 -17.39 7.20
C PRO A 55 -4.69 -17.16 5.69
N ASP A 56 -4.50 -18.24 4.94
CA ASP A 56 -4.54 -18.23 3.48
C ASP A 56 -5.86 -17.63 2.97
N GLY A 57 -5.76 -16.84 1.91
CA GLY A 57 -6.85 -16.09 1.31
C GLY A 57 -7.22 -14.80 2.04
N ALA A 58 -6.60 -14.47 3.19
CA ALA A 58 -6.94 -13.27 3.92
C ALA A 58 -6.68 -11.99 3.09
N PRO A 59 -7.63 -11.02 3.09
CA PRO A 59 -7.41 -9.71 2.47
C PRO A 59 -6.47 -8.87 3.33
N VAL A 60 -5.47 -8.25 2.68
CA VAL A 60 -4.52 -7.38 3.35
C VAL A 60 -4.39 -6.08 2.58
N LEU A 61 -4.75 -5.00 3.25
CA LEU A 61 -4.44 -3.64 2.83
C LEU A 61 -3.01 -3.28 3.22
N LEU A 62 -2.22 -2.81 2.26
CA LEU A 62 -0.85 -2.33 2.46
C LEU A 62 -0.78 -0.84 2.11
N ASP A 63 -0.24 -0.02 3.01
CA ASP A 63 0.02 1.38 2.71
C ASP A 63 1.16 1.51 1.68
N GLY A 64 0.96 2.34 0.66
CA GLY A 64 1.93 2.59 -0.42
C GLY A 64 3.29 3.03 0.09
N ASN A 65 3.34 3.81 1.18
CA ASN A 65 4.59 4.27 1.79
C ASN A 65 5.42 3.13 2.40
N ALA A 66 4.81 1.99 2.70
CA ALA A 66 5.52 0.82 3.22
C ALA A 66 6.02 -0.12 2.10
N LEU A 67 5.48 -0.02 0.88
CA LEU A 67 5.76 -1.00 -0.17
C LEU A 67 7.24 -1.12 -0.55
N PRO A 68 8.02 -0.04 -0.74
CA PRO A 68 9.45 -0.17 -1.08
C PRO A 68 10.23 -0.96 -0.02
N ASN A 69 9.83 -0.84 1.25
CA ASN A 69 10.51 -1.45 2.39
C ASN A 69 10.21 -2.94 2.49
N LEU A 70 8.98 -3.30 2.14
CA LEU A 70 8.49 -4.67 2.20
C LEU A 70 8.69 -5.42 0.88
N ALA A 71 9.18 -4.77 -0.18
CA ALA A 71 9.29 -5.34 -1.52
C ALA A 71 10.01 -6.70 -1.55
N ALA A 72 11.00 -6.90 -0.67
CA ALA A 72 11.73 -8.16 -0.56
C ALA A 72 10.97 -9.25 0.21
N SER A 73 10.07 -8.90 1.14
CA SER A 73 9.37 -9.87 1.99
C SER A 73 7.96 -10.24 1.49
N LEU A 74 7.28 -9.33 0.78
CA LEU A 74 5.96 -9.59 0.18
C LEU A 74 5.88 -10.84 -0.72
N PRO A 75 6.88 -11.22 -1.54
CA PRO A 75 6.77 -12.37 -2.44
C PRO A 75 6.48 -13.71 -1.75
N ALA A 76 6.94 -13.89 -0.50
CA ALA A 76 6.68 -15.12 0.25
C ALA A 76 5.17 -15.33 0.49
N ASP A 77 4.46 -14.22 0.66
CA ASP A 77 3.07 -14.21 1.12
C ASP A 77 2.08 -13.83 0.03
N SER A 78 2.54 -13.25 -1.07
CA SER A 78 1.70 -12.80 -2.19
C SER A 78 0.92 -13.92 -2.88
N ARG A 79 1.34 -15.18 -2.72
CA ARG A 79 0.63 -16.35 -3.26
C ARG A 79 -0.49 -16.84 -2.35
N ARG A 80 -0.36 -16.65 -1.04
CA ARG A 80 -1.36 -17.10 -0.06
C ARG A 80 -2.32 -15.99 0.33
N LEU A 81 -1.87 -14.74 0.40
CA LEU A 81 -2.67 -13.60 0.82
C LEU A 81 -3.20 -12.79 -0.38
N ARG A 82 -4.29 -12.06 -0.15
CA ARG A 82 -4.88 -11.17 -1.17
C ARG A 82 -4.47 -9.73 -0.90
N PHE A 83 -3.36 -9.31 -1.49
CA PHE A 83 -2.81 -7.97 -1.30
C PHE A 83 -3.54 -6.90 -2.10
N THR A 84 -3.87 -5.80 -1.42
CA THR A 84 -4.37 -4.57 -2.03
C THR A 84 -3.53 -3.39 -1.51
N ALA A 85 -2.90 -2.65 -2.41
CA ALA A 85 -2.12 -1.47 -2.05
C ALA A 85 -3.00 -0.21 -2.00
N LEU A 86 -2.73 0.69 -1.06
CA LEU A 86 -3.26 2.06 -1.02
C LEU A 86 -2.16 3.02 -1.47
N VAL A 87 -2.20 3.47 -2.73
CA VAL A 87 -1.16 4.32 -3.30
C VAL A 87 -1.63 5.78 -3.30
N GLU A 88 -0.99 6.57 -2.44
CA GLU A 88 -1.18 8.02 -2.42
C GLU A 88 -0.36 8.72 -3.50
N ARG A 89 0.87 8.26 -3.70
CA ARG A 89 1.86 8.80 -4.63
C ARG A 89 2.95 7.76 -4.84
N LEU A 90 3.68 7.89 -5.94
CA LEU A 90 4.88 7.10 -6.20
C LEU A 90 6.12 7.91 -5.80
N HIS A 91 7.07 7.26 -5.15
CA HIS A 91 8.25 7.92 -4.58
C HIS A 91 9.40 8.06 -5.59
N TRP A 92 9.38 7.37 -6.72
CA TRP A 92 10.39 7.51 -7.76
C TRP A 92 10.35 8.85 -8.50
N THR A 93 9.22 9.56 -8.45
CA THR A 93 9.04 10.90 -9.03
C THR A 93 9.31 12.03 -8.03
N GLU A 94 9.76 11.72 -6.81
CA GLU A 94 10.02 12.74 -5.80
C GLU A 94 11.12 13.73 -6.26
N PRO A 95 10.88 15.04 -6.11
CA PRO A 95 11.89 16.05 -6.41
C PRO A 95 13.18 15.83 -5.60
N GLY A 96 14.32 16.11 -6.22
CA GLY A 96 15.63 16.03 -5.56
C GLY A 96 16.27 14.64 -5.57
N LEU A 97 15.66 13.65 -6.23
CA LEU A 97 16.31 12.36 -6.47
C LEU A 97 17.38 12.45 -7.56
N THR A 98 18.51 11.81 -7.29
CA THR A 98 19.47 11.44 -8.33
C THR A 98 18.84 10.39 -9.26
N ALA A 99 19.24 10.35 -10.53
CA ALA A 99 18.75 9.36 -11.50
C ALA A 99 18.85 7.91 -10.96
N GLU A 100 19.97 7.55 -10.33
CA GLU A 100 20.18 6.22 -9.74
C GLU A 100 19.13 5.89 -8.67
N LYS A 101 18.95 6.77 -7.68
CA LYS A 101 17.92 6.61 -6.63
C LYS A 101 16.50 6.53 -7.20
N ALA A 102 16.20 7.33 -8.23
CA ALA A 102 14.90 7.27 -8.90
C ALA A 102 14.69 5.90 -9.58
N THR A 103 15.69 5.37 -10.29
CA THR A 103 15.64 4.03 -10.88
C THR A 103 15.45 2.94 -9.83
N VAL A 104 16.20 2.99 -8.73
CA VAL A 104 16.06 2.00 -7.63
C VAL A 104 14.65 2.03 -7.05
N ARG A 105 14.14 3.22 -6.72
CA ARG A 105 12.77 3.38 -6.19
C ARG A 105 11.73 2.89 -7.19
N ARG A 106 11.87 3.26 -8.46
CA ARG A 106 10.95 2.82 -9.53
C ARG A 106 10.88 1.30 -9.61
N ASN A 107 12.03 0.62 -9.55
CA ASN A 107 12.08 -0.84 -9.60
C ASN A 107 11.47 -1.49 -8.36
N LEU A 108 11.69 -0.95 -7.17
CA LEU A 108 11.09 -1.44 -5.93
C LEU A 108 9.57 -1.26 -5.93
N GLU A 109 9.08 -0.09 -6.32
CA GLU A 109 7.65 0.20 -6.42
C GLU A 109 6.98 -0.66 -7.48
N GLN A 110 7.60 -0.78 -8.67
CA GLN A 110 7.10 -1.64 -9.74
C GLN A 110 7.01 -3.11 -9.27
N GLY A 111 8.06 -3.62 -8.63
CA GLY A 111 8.10 -4.98 -8.10
C GLY A 111 7.03 -5.23 -7.04
N ALA A 112 6.88 -4.32 -6.08
CA ALA A 112 5.87 -4.44 -5.04
C ALA A 112 4.44 -4.37 -5.61
N LEU A 113 4.16 -3.42 -6.52
CA LEU A 113 2.85 -3.30 -7.15
C LEU A 113 2.49 -4.50 -8.02
N ALA A 114 3.48 -5.15 -8.65
CA ALA A 114 3.25 -6.36 -9.43
C ALA A 114 2.65 -7.50 -8.58
N LEU A 115 2.95 -7.55 -7.27
CA LEU A 115 2.44 -8.54 -6.33
C LEU A 115 1.01 -8.24 -5.83
N MET A 116 0.48 -7.05 -6.11
CA MET A 116 -0.81 -6.60 -5.58
C MET A 116 -1.97 -7.13 -6.41
N ARG A 117 -2.94 -7.82 -5.82
CA ARG A 117 -4.16 -8.20 -6.56
C ARG A 117 -4.91 -6.96 -7.05
N ARG A 118 -4.96 -5.91 -6.23
CA ARG A 118 -5.59 -4.62 -6.55
C ARG A 118 -4.72 -3.46 -6.07
N VAL A 119 -4.85 -2.30 -6.71
CA VAL A 119 -4.20 -1.06 -6.31
C VAL A 119 -5.26 0.03 -6.23
N ALA A 120 -5.55 0.47 -5.01
CA ALA A 120 -6.44 1.59 -4.77
C ALA A 120 -5.65 2.89 -4.83
N VAL A 121 -6.17 3.85 -5.59
CA VAL A 121 -5.56 5.16 -5.81
C VAL A 121 -6.56 6.26 -5.44
N ARG A 122 -6.05 7.39 -4.97
CA ARG A 122 -6.89 8.51 -4.54
C ARG A 122 -7.53 9.26 -5.71
N ASP A 123 -6.83 9.34 -6.85
CA ASP A 123 -7.20 10.13 -8.02
C ASP A 123 -6.64 9.55 -9.33
N ASP A 124 -6.98 10.18 -10.46
CA ASP A 124 -6.60 9.72 -11.80
C ASP A 124 -5.14 10.00 -12.16
N ASP A 125 -4.52 11.02 -11.54
CA ASP A 125 -3.13 11.34 -11.76
C ASP A 125 -2.26 10.21 -11.20
N VAL A 126 -2.56 9.75 -9.99
CA VAL A 126 -1.91 8.58 -9.39
C VAL A 126 -2.26 7.31 -10.15
N ALA A 127 -3.50 7.18 -10.65
CA ALA A 127 -3.87 6.05 -11.50
C ALA A 127 -3.00 5.96 -12.76
N ALA A 128 -2.75 7.09 -13.43
CA ALA A 128 -1.89 7.16 -14.60
C ALA A 128 -0.45 6.75 -14.27
N ALA A 129 0.11 7.29 -13.19
CA ALA A 129 1.48 6.96 -12.76
C ALA A 129 1.64 5.47 -12.39
N VAL A 130 0.62 4.87 -11.75
CA VAL A 130 0.60 3.42 -11.45
C VAL A 130 0.53 2.57 -12.72
N ARG A 131 -0.17 3.02 -13.77
CA ARG A 131 -0.18 2.35 -15.09
C ARG A 131 1.18 2.40 -15.78
N GLU A 132 1.95 3.48 -15.61
CA GLU A 132 3.32 3.57 -16.14
C GLU A 132 4.28 2.55 -15.50
N LEU A 133 3.95 2.05 -14.31
CA LEU A 133 4.63 0.93 -13.67
C LEU A 133 4.07 -0.45 -14.11
N GLY A 134 3.20 -0.50 -15.11
CA GLY A 134 2.71 -1.74 -15.70
C GLY A 134 1.55 -2.42 -14.94
N VAL A 135 0.92 -1.72 -14.00
CA VAL A 135 -0.30 -2.21 -13.35
C VAL A 135 -1.46 -2.11 -14.35
N GLN A 136 -2.16 -3.22 -14.55
CA GLN A 136 -3.27 -3.30 -15.49
C GLN A 136 -4.48 -2.47 -15.02
N PRO A 137 -5.22 -1.81 -15.92
CA PRO A 137 -6.34 -0.94 -15.54
C PRO A 137 -7.42 -1.61 -14.70
N ASP A 138 -7.70 -2.90 -14.92
CA ASP A 138 -8.68 -3.71 -14.18
C ASP A 138 -8.27 -4.01 -12.73
N ARG A 139 -6.97 -3.85 -12.42
CA ARG A 139 -6.43 -3.95 -11.05
C ARG A 139 -6.48 -2.63 -10.30
N ILE A 140 -6.69 -1.50 -10.99
CA ILE A 140 -6.68 -0.17 -10.38
C ILE A 140 -8.10 0.23 -9.98
N ILE A 141 -8.25 0.72 -8.75
CA ILE A 141 -9.54 1.15 -8.21
C ILE A 141 -9.42 2.59 -7.75
N ARG A 142 -10.31 3.44 -8.22
CA ARG A 142 -10.41 4.80 -7.71
C ARG A 142 -11.19 4.75 -6.39
N ALA A 143 -10.52 5.06 -5.29
CA ALA A 143 -11.12 5.05 -3.96
C ALA A 143 -10.73 6.34 -3.23
N ALA A 144 -11.57 7.36 -3.32
CA ALA A 144 -11.43 8.54 -2.49
C ALA A 144 -11.64 8.17 -1.01
N THR A 145 -11.14 9.00 -0.11
CA THR A 145 -11.27 8.79 1.35
C THR A 145 -12.62 9.34 1.85
N ASP A 146 -13.68 8.97 1.17
CA ASP A 146 -15.07 9.25 1.48
C ASP A 146 -15.86 7.93 1.53
N THR A 147 -17.16 8.01 1.77
CA THR A 147 -18.02 6.83 1.88
C THR A 147 -18.04 6.00 0.60
N ASP A 148 -18.09 6.65 -0.56
CA ASP A 148 -18.18 5.97 -1.86
C ASP A 148 -16.87 5.26 -2.20
N GLY A 149 -15.73 5.91 -1.93
CA GLY A 149 -14.43 5.28 -2.13
C GLY A 149 -14.17 4.14 -1.14
N ALA A 150 -14.62 4.26 0.12
CA ALA A 150 -14.59 3.15 1.07
C ALA A 150 -15.44 1.97 0.59
N ALA A 151 -16.64 2.22 0.07
CA ALA A 151 -17.50 1.18 -0.49
C ALA A 151 -16.89 0.52 -1.73
N ALA A 152 -16.30 1.31 -2.64
CA ALA A 152 -15.59 0.80 -3.82
C ALA A 152 -14.40 -0.09 -3.45
N LEU A 153 -13.64 0.29 -2.42
CA LEU A 153 -12.55 -0.53 -1.90
C LEU A 153 -13.08 -1.81 -1.25
N LEU A 154 -14.12 -1.75 -0.42
CA LEU A 154 -14.69 -2.95 0.23
C LEU A 154 -15.23 -3.97 -0.77
N ALA A 155 -15.79 -3.52 -1.89
CA ALA A 155 -16.34 -4.39 -2.95
C ALA A 155 -15.30 -5.29 -3.62
N VAL A 156 -14.00 -5.05 -3.41
CA VAL A 156 -12.91 -5.77 -4.10
C VAL A 156 -11.97 -6.54 -3.15
N LEU A 157 -12.14 -6.33 -1.83
CA LEU A 157 -11.39 -7.04 -0.78
C LEU A 157 -11.89 -8.46 -0.59
#